data_AF-A0A7L4NNN9-F1
#
_entry.id   AF-A0A7L4NNN9-F1
#
_cell.length_a   1.000
_cell.length_b   1.000
_cell.length_c   1.000
_cell.angle_alpha   90.00
_cell.angle_beta   90.00
_cell.angle_gamma   90.00
#
_symmetry.space_group_name_H-M   'P 1'
#
loop_
_entity.id
_entity.type
_entity.pdbx_description
1 polymer ?
#
loop_
_entity_poly.entity_id
_entity_poly.type
_entity_poly.pdbx_seq_one_letter_code
_entity_poly.pdbx_strand_id
1 'polypeptide(L)' 'PRPCKETFNVFYHESDADTATALSPPWMENPYVKVDTVAAEHLSRRSPAPGDDRGGRVNRKTLRLGPLRRAGFYLA' A
#
# COMPACT_ATOMS: atom_id res chain seq x y z
N PRO A 1 20.33 -1.55 -13.15
CA PRO A 1 19.80 -0.67 -12.07
C PRO A 1 18.28 -0.57 -12.16
N ARG A 2 17.55 -0.92 -11.08
CA ARG A 2 16.10 -0.68 -11.05
C ARG A 2 15.84 0.81 -10.85
N PRO A 3 14.93 1.44 -11.60
CA PRO A 3 14.61 2.85 -11.42
C PRO A 3 14.03 3.09 -10.02
N CYS A 4 14.43 4.20 -9.39
CA CYS A 4 13.80 4.67 -8.15
C CYS A 4 12.28 4.81 -8.35
N LYS A 5 11.50 4.48 -7.32
CA LYS A 5 10.04 4.60 -7.31
C LYS A 5 9.61 5.35 -6.05
N GLU A 6 8.59 6.17 -6.21
CA GLU A 6 7.97 6.99 -5.16
C GLU A 6 6.50 6.59 -4.96
N THR A 7 6.19 5.34 -5.30
CA THR A 7 4.85 4.74 -5.24
C THR A 7 4.91 3.35 -4.65
N PHE A 8 3.84 2.92 -3.98
CA PHE A 8 3.62 1.54 -3.57
C PHE A 8 2.21 1.08 -3.99
N ASN A 9 2.01 -0.22 -4.12
CA ASN A 9 0.68 -0.76 -4.38
C ASN A 9 0.02 -1.18 -3.06
N VAL A 10 -1.30 -1.11 -3.00
CA VAL A 10 -2.10 -1.71 -1.91
C VAL A 10 -2.99 -2.78 -2.51
N PHE A 11 -3.05 -3.94 -1.87
CA PHE A 11 -3.90 -5.06 -2.25
C PHE A 11 -4.75 -5.54 -1.07
N TYR A 12 -5.82 -6.26 -1.37
CA TYR A 12 -6.57 -7.02 -0.36
C TYR A 12 -6.85 -8.46 -0.80
N HIS A 13 -7.03 -9.36 0.17
CA HIS A 13 -7.48 -10.73 -0.06
C HIS A 13 -8.50 -11.13 1.01
N GLU A 14 -9.71 -11.48 0.58
CA GLU A 14 -10.79 -11.92 1.47
C GLU A 14 -10.63 -13.38 1.90
N SER A 15 -10.89 -13.69 3.17
CA SER A 15 -10.88 -15.06 3.72
C SER A 15 -12.00 -15.25 4.73
N ASP A 16 -12.51 -16.47 4.84
CA ASP A 16 -13.54 -16.84 5.83
C ASP A 16 -12.95 -17.19 7.21
N ALA A 17 -11.62 -17.33 7.30
CA ALA A 17 -10.90 -17.59 8.55
C ALA A 17 -9.45 -17.07 8.46
N ASP A 18 -8.73 -17.06 9.59
CA ASP A 18 -7.31 -16.71 9.61
C ASP A 18 -6.45 -17.86 9.08
N THR A 19 -6.24 -17.91 7.77
CA THR A 19 -5.58 -19.02 7.05
C THR A 19 -4.26 -18.63 6.40
N ALA A 20 -3.78 -17.39 6.60
CA ALA A 20 -2.53 -16.94 6.03
C ALA A 20 -1.33 -17.74 6.59
N THR A 21 -0.38 -18.06 5.73
CA THR A 21 0.90 -18.69 6.08
C THR A 21 2.03 -17.88 5.47
N ALA A 22 3.28 -18.31 5.69
CA ALA A 22 4.44 -17.67 5.06
C ALA A 22 4.36 -17.65 3.52
N LEU A 23 3.62 -18.57 2.90
CA LEU A 23 3.57 -18.78 1.44
C LEU A 23 2.14 -18.68 0.85
N SER A 24 1.10 -18.58 1.68
CA SER A 24 -0.30 -18.54 1.24
C SER A 24 -1.06 -17.38 1.90
N PRO A 25 -1.87 -16.61 1.17
CA PRO A 25 -1.99 -16.62 -0.29
C PRO A 25 -0.67 -16.24 -0.98
N PRO A 26 -0.40 -16.69 -2.22
CA PRO A 26 0.83 -16.34 -2.93
C PRO A 26 1.05 -14.82 -3.00
N TRP A 27 2.30 -14.38 -2.84
CA TRP A 27 2.70 -12.96 -2.81
C TRP A 27 2.72 -12.30 -4.19
N MET A 28 1.55 -12.28 -4.84
CA MET A 28 1.35 -11.72 -6.17
C MET A 28 -0.12 -11.35 -6.42
N GLU A 29 -0.37 -10.52 -7.44
CA GLU A 29 -1.72 -10.31 -7.96
C GLU A 29 -2.38 -11.65 -8.35
N ASN A 30 -3.67 -11.78 -8.09
CA ASN A 30 -4.42 -13.03 -8.21
C ASN A 30 -3.76 -14.17 -7.39
N PRO A 31 -4.02 -14.24 -6.06
CA PRO A 31 -5.36 -14.03 -5.50
C PRO A 31 -5.54 -12.70 -4.76
N TYR A 32 -4.50 -11.88 -4.65
CA TYR A 32 -4.64 -10.51 -4.14
C TYR A 32 -5.29 -9.61 -5.20
N VAL A 33 -6.29 -8.84 -4.78
CA VAL A 33 -6.96 -7.85 -5.62
C VAL A 33 -6.31 -6.50 -5.40
N LYS A 34 -5.82 -5.88 -6.48
CA LYS A 34 -5.21 -4.55 -6.42
C LYS A 34 -6.25 -3.48 -6.11
N VAL A 35 -5.97 -2.66 -5.12
CA VAL A 35 -6.81 -1.52 -4.70
C VAL A 35 -6.39 -0.26 -5.44
N ASP A 36 -5.12 0.12 -5.31
CA ASP A 36 -4.57 1.34 -5.90
C ASP A 36 -3.04 1.25 -6.04
N THR A 37 -2.47 2.10 -6.88
CA THR A 37 -1.04 2.46 -6.85
C THR A 37 -0.92 3.80 -6.11
N VAL A 38 -0.56 3.76 -4.83
CA VAL A 38 -0.48 4.93 -3.97
C VAL A 38 0.84 5.67 -4.20
N ALA A 39 0.73 6.95 -4.56
CA ALA A 39 1.85 7.87 -4.63
C ALA A 39 1.88 8.80 -3.41
N ALA A 40 3.07 9.32 -3.09
CA ALA A 40 3.23 10.39 -2.12
C ALA A 40 2.89 11.75 -2.75
N GLU A 41 2.12 12.58 -2.04
CA GLU A 41 1.88 13.98 -2.40
C GLU A 41 3.06 14.87 -1.98
N HIS A 42 3.68 14.53 -0.85
CA HIS A 42 4.82 15.22 -0.28
C HIS A 42 6.01 14.27 -0.22
N LEU A 43 7.06 14.60 -0.97
CA LEU A 43 8.33 13.88 -0.95
C LEU A 43 9.27 14.50 0.08
N SER A 44 9.73 13.68 1.02
CA SER A 44 10.74 14.08 1.99
C SER A 44 12.10 14.21 1.30
N ARG A 45 12.78 15.34 1.52
CA ARG A 45 14.14 15.58 1.04
C ARG A 45 15.13 15.57 2.20
N ARG A 46 16.29 14.92 2.01
CA ARG A 46 17.33 14.80 3.05
C ARG A 46 17.95 16.14 3.44
N SER A 47 18.06 17.05 2.48
CA SER A 47 18.54 18.42 2.67
C SER A 47 17.51 19.40 2.10
N PRO A 48 16.49 19.77 2.89
CA PRO A 48 15.54 20.81 2.48
C PRO A 48 16.28 22.16 2.35
N ALA A 49 15.85 23.00 1.41
CA ALA A 49 16.38 24.34 1.27
C ALA A 49 16.00 25.19 2.50
N PRO A 50 16.76 26.25 2.86
CA PRO A 50 16.37 27.17 3.93
C PRO A 50 14.96 27.72 3.68
N GLY A 51 14.03 27.49 4.61
CA GLY A 51 12.62 27.87 4.49
C GLY A 51 11.71 26.82 3.83
N ASP A 52 12.22 25.65 3.44
CA ASP A 52 11.40 24.55 2.90
C ASP A 52 10.84 23.67 4.03
N ASP A 53 9.58 23.91 4.38
CA ASP A 53 8.80 23.16 5.39
C ASP A 53 8.36 21.76 4.91
N ARG A 54 8.95 21.25 3.80
CA ARG A 54 8.76 19.88 3.29
C ARG A 54 9.72 18.86 3.91
N GLY A 55 10.48 19.24 4.92
CA GLY A 55 11.41 18.38 5.67
C GLY A 55 10.73 17.28 6.51
N GLY A 56 9.82 16.50 5.94
CA GLY A 56 9.23 15.31 6.60
C GLY A 56 7.71 15.31 6.75
N ARG A 57 6.96 15.88 5.81
CA ARG A 57 5.48 15.84 5.88
C ARG A 57 4.96 14.41 5.68
N VAL A 58 4.05 13.98 6.56
CA VAL A 58 3.38 12.68 6.47
C VAL A 58 2.27 12.74 5.43
N ASN A 59 2.24 11.77 4.51
CA ASN A 59 1.18 11.61 3.51
C ASN A 59 0.02 10.78 4.09
N ARG A 60 -1.21 11.10 3.72
CA ARG A 60 -2.41 10.33 4.10
C ARG A 60 -3.27 10.03 2.87
N LYS A 61 -3.58 8.76 2.66
CA LYS A 61 -4.50 8.30 1.60
C LYS A 61 -5.62 7.48 2.24
N THR A 62 -6.87 7.76 1.84
CA THR A 62 -8.03 6.95 2.21
C THR A 62 -8.46 6.15 0.98
N LEU A 63 -8.56 4.83 1.14
CA LEU A 63 -8.97 3.89 0.09
C LEU A 63 -10.27 3.19 0.49
N ARG A 64 -11.13 2.91 -0.47
CA ARG A 64 -12.36 2.13 -0.26
C ARG A 64 -12.14 0.72 -0.77
N LEU A 65 -12.48 -0.28 0.05
CA LEU A 65 -12.38 -1.70 -0.28
C LEU A 65 -13.79 -2.28 -0.42
N GLY A 66 -14.00 -3.13 -1.42
CA GLY A 66 -15.21 -3.95 -1.54
C GLY A 66 -16.10 -3.68 -2.77
N PRO A 67 -17.32 -4.26 -2.79
CA PRO A 67 -18.01 -4.87 -1.64
C PRO A 67 -17.34 -6.15 -1.13
N LEU A 68 -17.15 -6.25 0.19
CA LEU A 68 -16.63 -7.44 0.86
C LEU A 68 -17.76 -8.42 1.19
N ARG A 69 -17.48 -9.72 1.10
CA ARG A 69 -18.47 -10.80 1.20
C ARG A 69 -18.04 -11.96 2.12
N ARG A 70 -16.75 -12.09 2.45
CA ARG A 70 -16.24 -13.13 3.37
C ARG A 70 -16.17 -12.64 4.81
N ALA A 71 -15.83 -13.54 5.73
CA ALA A 71 -15.75 -13.23 7.16
C ALA A 71 -14.68 -12.18 7.51
N GLY A 72 -13.61 -12.07 6.73
CA GLY A 72 -12.52 -11.12 6.94
C GLY A 72 -11.63 -10.94 5.71
N PHE A 73 -10.55 -10.16 5.86
CA PHE A 73 -9.58 -9.91 4.78
C PHE A 73 -8.21 -9.54 5.33
N TYR A 74 -7.19 -9.70 4.47
CA TYR A 74 -5.82 -9.21 4.68
C TYR A 74 -5.52 -8.04 3.75
N LEU A 75 -4.62 -7.14 4.18
CA LEU A 75 -4.02 -6.10 3.35
C LEU A 75 -2.55 -6.41 3.10
N ALA A 76 -2.07 -6.11 1.89
CA ALA A 76 -0.68 -6.28 1.47
C ALA A 76 -0.18 -5.07 0.66
#